data_AF-A0A7X0MLI3-F1
#
_entry.id   AF-A0A7X0MLI3-F1
#
_cell.length_a   1.000
_cell.length_b   1.000
_cell.length_c   1.000
_cell.angle_alpha   90.00
_cell.angle_beta   90.00
_cell.angle_gamma   90.00
#
_symmetry.space_group_name_H-M   'P 1'
#
loop_
_entity.id
_entity.type
_entity.pdbx_description
1 polymer ?
#
loop_
_entity_poly.entity_id
_entity_poly.type
_entity_poly.pdbx_seq_one_letter_code
_entity_poly.pdbx_strand_id
1 'polypeptide(L)'
;MKPTTRKNLFIAVTYSVTLIGGMFLGYKFLKDQGFTFERHVQFVDKNSDKVDEIINLINKNYVDEINADTLSHLEIDSLLHKLDPHSVYLPPVKANAQSDLLEGNFEGIGIEYYILKDTLLVTNVIKDGPAAMAGLKLGDKILKIDTLQVSGRHLTRDKMIGRIKGKKGTAVQLVILHAGAVHPVLLNVKRGRVSVSSIDAAYMINADAGYIRISEFGANTDKDFVESVKTLKAAGMKKLILDLRDNGGGYLTAATGLANQILPENKLIVYTEGKHEPRTDYIATGGGEFENGKLAVLINENTASASEILAGAVQDLDRGIIIGRRSFGKGLVQEQFPFGDGSALNLTIARYYTPLGRSIQKSYKKGYTAYQNEIDDRYNDGELTDKPVASKDSLRRNLAFTTGSGKKVFAGGGIEPDIYVKMDTTGMNKLYSSLLTKKVLFDYVFDILANRYNAAYLEQNLATFTISETDYKDFVKYIQAKNIVIDPKQLQAAKPVIYNDLKALLFKYHLGEAGYYKALNLNDSMVKQAISSMQ
;
A
#
# COMPACT_ATOMS: atom_id res chain seq x y z
N MET A 1 20.09 -0.47 -80.83
CA MET A 1 18.88 -1.07 -80.19
C MET A 1 18.29 -2.10 -81.14
N LYS A 2 17.90 -3.27 -80.64
CA LYS A 2 17.15 -4.25 -81.46
C LYS A 2 15.84 -3.59 -81.93
N PRO A 3 15.33 -3.89 -83.15
CA PRO A 3 14.12 -3.26 -83.70
C PRO A 3 12.91 -3.38 -82.77
N THR A 4 12.83 -4.49 -82.03
CA THR A 4 11.81 -4.78 -81.01
C THR A 4 11.87 -3.82 -79.83
N THR A 5 13.06 -3.41 -79.38
CA THR A 5 13.22 -2.47 -78.26
C THR A 5 12.76 -1.06 -78.63
N ARG A 6 12.99 -0.60 -79.87
CA ARG A 6 12.49 0.71 -80.33
C ARG A 6 10.96 0.73 -80.43
N LYS A 7 10.36 -0.36 -80.90
CA LYS A 7 8.90 -0.50 -81.00
C LYS A 7 8.24 -0.50 -79.62
N ASN A 8 8.81 -1.21 -78.65
CA ASN A 8 8.30 -1.25 -77.28
C ASN A 8 8.47 0.11 -76.55
N LEU A 9 9.57 0.82 -76.78
CA LEU A 9 9.76 2.15 -76.22
C LEU A 9 8.75 3.15 -76.80
N PHE A 10 8.47 3.07 -78.10
CA PHE A 10 7.47 3.93 -78.74
C PHE A 10 6.06 3.66 -78.22
N ILE A 11 5.71 2.39 -78.00
CA ILE A 11 4.43 1.97 -77.39
C ILE A 11 4.33 2.48 -75.94
N ALA A 12 5.40 2.33 -75.14
CA ALA A 12 5.41 2.84 -73.77
C ALA A 12 5.26 4.37 -73.70
N VAL A 13 5.95 5.10 -74.59
CA VAL A 13 5.83 6.56 -74.69
C VAL A 13 4.41 6.96 -75.11
N THR A 14 3.79 6.26 -76.06
CA THR A 14 2.41 6.56 -76.47
C THR A 14 1.42 6.31 -75.33
N TYR A 15 1.53 5.20 -74.59
CA TYR A 15 0.69 4.99 -73.40
C TYR A 15 0.90 6.09 -72.34
N SER A 16 2.14 6.46 -72.04
CA SER A 16 2.44 7.52 -71.08
C SER A 16 1.87 8.88 -71.51
N VAL A 17 1.99 9.24 -72.78
CA VAL A 17 1.43 10.50 -73.31
C VAL A 17 -0.10 10.46 -73.28
N THR A 18 -0.72 9.32 -73.59
CA THR A 18 -2.17 9.17 -73.55
C THR A 18 -2.70 9.28 -72.11
N LEU A 19 -1.98 8.70 -71.15
CA LEU A 19 -2.36 8.72 -69.73
C LEU A 19 -2.18 10.13 -69.14
N ILE A 20 -1.08 10.81 -69.46
CA ILE A 20 -0.86 12.22 -69.06
C ILE A 20 -1.91 13.13 -69.71
N GLY A 21 -2.23 12.92 -70.99
CA GLY A 21 -3.29 13.65 -71.69
C GLY A 21 -4.66 13.42 -71.06
N GLY A 22 -4.99 12.17 -70.72
CA GLY A 22 -6.22 11.81 -70.02
C GLY A 22 -6.33 12.43 -68.63
N MET A 23 -5.24 12.44 -67.85
CA MET A 23 -5.18 13.09 -66.54
C MET A 23 -5.37 14.61 -66.65
N PHE A 24 -4.73 15.24 -67.64
CA PHE A 24 -4.85 16.69 -67.86
C PHE A 24 -6.26 17.08 -68.32
N LEU A 25 -6.85 16.32 -69.25
CA LEU A 25 -8.22 16.53 -69.71
C LEU A 25 -9.24 16.25 -68.59
N GLY A 26 -9.03 15.22 -67.78
CA GLY A 26 -9.85 14.93 -66.60
C GLY A 26 -9.79 16.04 -65.55
N TYR A 27 -8.59 16.57 -65.27
CA TYR A 27 -8.41 17.71 -64.37
C TYR A 27 -9.11 18.96 -64.90
N LYS A 28 -9.01 19.24 -66.21
CA LYS A 28 -9.69 20.38 -66.83
C LYS A 28 -11.21 20.23 -66.83
N PHE A 29 -11.72 19.03 -67.13
CA PHE A 29 -13.16 18.72 -67.09
C PHE A 29 -13.75 18.88 -65.68
N LEU A 30 -13.05 18.40 -64.65
CA LEU A 30 -13.45 18.59 -63.25
C LEU A 30 -13.47 20.07 -62.87
N LYS A 31 -12.49 20.85 -63.31
CA LYS A 31 -12.42 22.30 -63.06
C LYS A 31 -13.53 23.08 -63.76
N ASP A 32 -13.86 22.72 -65.01
CA ASP A 32 -14.94 23.36 -65.80
C ASP A 32 -16.34 23.01 -65.26
N GLN A 33 -16.51 21.90 -64.52
CA GLN A 33 -17.72 21.56 -63.77
C GLN A 33 -17.82 22.21 -62.37
N GLY A 34 -16.87 23.10 -62.02
CA GLY A 34 -16.90 23.85 -60.76
C GLY A 34 -16.39 23.09 -59.54
N PHE A 35 -15.70 21.96 -59.70
CA PHE A 35 -15.04 21.27 -58.58
C PHE A 35 -13.78 22.06 -58.17
N THR A 36 -13.86 22.82 -57.07
CA THR A 36 -12.70 23.39 -56.39
C THR A 36 -12.15 22.37 -55.39
N PHE A 37 -10.85 22.06 -55.48
CA PHE A 37 -10.16 21.28 -54.44
C PHE A 37 -9.86 22.21 -53.26
N GLU A 38 -10.88 22.55 -52.49
CA GLU A 38 -10.66 23.19 -51.19
C GLU A 38 -10.14 22.14 -50.22
N ARG A 39 -8.89 22.30 -49.80
CA ARG A 39 -8.39 21.60 -48.62
C ARG A 39 -9.09 22.23 -47.43
N HIS A 40 -10.19 21.64 -46.95
CA HIS A 40 -10.78 22.02 -45.68
C HIS A 40 -9.76 21.74 -44.57
N VAL A 41 -8.98 22.77 -44.21
CA VAL A 41 -8.30 22.79 -42.91
C VAL A 41 -9.40 23.12 -41.91
N GLN A 42 -9.95 22.08 -41.28
CA GLN A 42 -10.77 22.29 -40.10
C GLN A 42 -9.86 22.86 -39.00
N PHE A 43 -10.07 24.14 -38.68
CA PHE A 43 -9.54 24.69 -37.45
C PHE A 43 -10.43 24.23 -36.31
N VAL A 44 -9.90 23.36 -35.45
CA VAL A 44 -10.62 22.83 -34.29
C VAL A 44 -10.63 23.90 -33.19
N ASP A 45 -11.83 24.35 -32.85
CA ASP A 45 -12.12 25.17 -31.68
C ASP A 45 -12.40 24.24 -30.47
N LYS A 46 -11.89 24.64 -29.29
CA LYS A 46 -11.82 23.91 -28.00
C LYS A 46 -10.86 22.71 -27.90
N ASN A 47 -10.02 22.76 -26.86
CA ASN A 47 -8.97 21.78 -26.56
C ASN A 47 -9.46 20.39 -26.10
N SER A 48 -10.76 20.18 -25.86
CA SER A 48 -11.29 18.86 -25.42
C SER A 48 -11.23 17.80 -26.51
N ASP A 49 -11.43 18.19 -27.77
CA ASP A 49 -11.71 17.22 -28.84
C ASP A 49 -10.42 16.70 -29.49
N LYS A 50 -9.28 17.36 -29.24
CA LYS A 50 -7.98 17.00 -29.83
C LYS A 50 -7.39 15.71 -29.27
N VAL A 51 -7.60 15.43 -27.99
CA VAL A 51 -7.11 14.19 -27.35
C VAL A 51 -7.89 12.99 -27.91
N ASP A 52 -9.21 13.10 -27.92
CA ASP A 52 -10.10 12.08 -28.49
C ASP A 52 -9.82 11.86 -29.99
N GLU A 53 -9.56 12.92 -30.75
CA GLU A 53 -9.21 12.84 -32.17
C GLU A 53 -7.84 12.16 -32.40
N ILE A 54 -6.83 12.45 -31.57
CA ILE A 54 -5.52 11.78 -31.63
C ILE A 54 -5.67 10.28 -31.32
N ILE A 55 -6.41 9.92 -30.27
CA ILE A 55 -6.68 8.51 -29.93
C ILE A 55 -7.40 7.81 -31.08
N ASN A 56 -8.40 8.45 -31.68
CA ASN A 56 -9.10 7.91 -32.85
C ASN A 56 -8.20 7.76 -34.07
N LEU A 57 -7.32 8.72 -34.35
CA LEU A 57 -6.35 8.64 -35.45
C LEU A 57 -5.34 7.52 -35.23
N ILE A 58 -4.87 7.33 -33.99
CA ILE A 58 -3.98 6.23 -33.62
C ILE A 58 -4.70 4.89 -33.80
N ASN A 59 -5.91 4.72 -33.24
CA ASN A 59 -6.72 3.50 -33.40
C ASN A 59 -7.01 3.14 -34.86
N LYS A 60 -7.22 4.14 -35.70
CA LYS A 60 -7.60 3.92 -37.10
C LYS A 60 -6.40 3.68 -38.02
N ASN A 61 -5.25 4.27 -37.73
CA ASN A 61 -4.15 4.35 -38.69
C ASN A 61 -2.81 3.79 -38.18
N TYR A 62 -2.71 3.37 -36.91
CA TYR A 62 -1.46 2.80 -36.39
C TYR A 62 -1.19 1.42 -37.01
N VAL A 63 0.10 1.12 -37.19
CA VAL A 63 0.57 -0.03 -37.96
C VAL A 63 0.36 -1.37 -37.25
N ASP A 64 0.30 -1.37 -35.92
CA ASP A 64 0.13 -2.55 -35.08
C ASP A 64 -1.23 -2.53 -34.36
N GLU A 65 -1.73 -3.70 -33.95
CA GLU A 65 -2.89 -3.78 -33.06
C GLU A 65 -2.57 -3.11 -31.72
N ILE A 66 -3.40 -2.14 -31.34
CA ILE A 66 -3.30 -1.40 -30.10
C ILE A 66 -4.57 -1.56 -29.29
N ASN A 67 -4.41 -1.70 -27.97
CA ASN A 67 -5.53 -1.62 -27.05
C ASN A 67 -5.74 -0.14 -26.66
N ALA A 68 -6.75 0.48 -27.28
CA ALA A 68 -7.15 1.87 -27.10
C ALA A 68 -7.36 2.28 -25.63
N ASP A 69 -7.86 1.37 -24.79
CA ASP A 69 -8.09 1.64 -23.37
C ASP A 69 -6.76 1.95 -22.66
N THR A 70 -5.72 1.19 -23.01
CA THR A 70 -4.35 1.37 -22.48
C THR A 70 -3.74 2.72 -22.85
N LEU A 71 -3.98 3.20 -24.07
CA LEU A 71 -3.47 4.50 -24.54
C LEU A 71 -4.17 5.66 -23.82
N SER A 72 -5.49 5.55 -23.65
CA SER A 72 -6.30 6.55 -22.95
C SER A 72 -5.86 6.73 -21.49
N HIS A 73 -5.54 5.63 -20.79
CA HIS A 73 -5.10 5.69 -19.38
C HIS A 73 -3.74 6.38 -19.19
N LEU A 74 -2.77 6.13 -20.09
CA LEU A 74 -1.41 6.69 -19.96
C LEU A 74 -1.38 8.22 -20.11
N GLU A 75 -2.26 8.77 -20.94
CA GLU A 75 -2.39 10.20 -21.16
C GLU A 75 -3.06 10.90 -19.97
N ILE A 76 -4.08 10.27 -19.38
CA ILE A 76 -4.78 10.79 -18.19
C ILE A 76 -3.83 10.87 -16.99
N ASP A 77 -3.10 9.81 -16.68
CA ASP A 77 -2.17 9.82 -15.54
C ASP A 77 -1.05 10.86 -15.74
N SER A 78 -0.54 11.00 -16.97
CA SER A 78 0.46 12.02 -17.30
C SER A 78 -0.06 13.44 -17.11
N LEU A 79 -1.33 13.70 -17.44
CA LEU A 79 -2.01 14.97 -17.19
C LEU A 79 -2.15 15.22 -15.68
N LEU A 80 -2.63 14.22 -14.93
CA LEU A 80 -2.86 14.34 -13.49
C LEU A 80 -1.55 14.57 -12.72
N HIS A 81 -0.45 13.92 -13.14
CA HIS A 81 0.88 14.15 -12.57
C HIS A 81 1.42 15.58 -12.76
N LYS A 82 0.83 16.39 -13.66
CA LYS A 82 1.14 17.83 -13.76
C LYS A 82 0.46 18.67 -12.68
N LEU A 83 -0.63 18.18 -12.09
CA LEU A 83 -1.34 18.84 -11.00
C LEU A 83 -0.62 18.60 -9.68
N ASP A 84 -0.47 17.32 -9.33
CA ASP A 84 0.14 16.85 -8.10
C ASP A 84 0.49 15.34 -8.24
N PRO A 85 1.27 14.74 -7.31
CA PRO A 85 1.71 13.36 -7.42
C PRO A 85 0.75 12.30 -6.85
N HIS A 86 -0.45 12.70 -6.42
CA HIS A 86 -1.46 11.85 -5.79
C HIS A 86 -2.75 11.73 -6.60
N SER A 87 -3.09 12.74 -7.39
CA SER A 87 -4.23 12.70 -8.30
C SER A 87 -4.01 11.62 -9.35
N VAL A 88 -4.94 10.68 -9.48
CA VAL A 88 -4.76 9.46 -10.28
C VAL A 88 -6.10 8.94 -10.80
N TYR A 89 -6.08 8.37 -12.01
CA TYR A 89 -7.19 7.60 -12.53
C TYR A 89 -7.09 6.14 -12.04
N LEU A 90 -8.19 5.64 -11.49
CA LEU A 90 -8.30 4.28 -11.00
C LEU A 90 -9.19 3.47 -11.94
N PRO A 91 -8.62 2.53 -12.72
CA PRO A 91 -9.40 1.53 -13.43
C PRO A 91 -10.31 0.77 -12.46
N PRO A 92 -11.41 0.14 -12.94
CA PRO A 92 -12.45 -0.42 -12.07
C PRO A 92 -11.93 -1.39 -11.02
N VAL A 93 -10.95 -2.24 -11.37
CA VAL A 93 -10.34 -3.20 -10.44
C VAL A 93 -9.59 -2.49 -9.31
N LYS A 94 -8.87 -1.40 -9.60
CA LYS A 94 -8.14 -0.63 -8.58
C LYS A 94 -9.07 0.20 -7.71
N ALA A 95 -10.11 0.81 -8.29
CA ALA A 95 -11.12 1.56 -7.55
C ALA A 95 -11.81 0.67 -6.52
N ASN A 96 -12.33 -0.49 -6.95
CA ASN A 96 -12.96 -1.46 -6.05
C ASN A 96 -11.99 -2.00 -5.00
N ALA A 97 -10.74 -2.30 -5.37
CA ALA A 97 -9.75 -2.79 -4.41
C ALA A 97 -9.41 -1.76 -3.32
N GLN A 98 -9.39 -0.47 -3.66
CA GLN A 98 -9.18 0.60 -2.69
C GLN A 98 -10.39 0.74 -1.75
N SER A 99 -11.61 0.67 -2.27
CA SER A 99 -12.84 0.73 -1.46
C SER A 99 -12.96 -0.48 -0.53
N ASP A 100 -12.75 -1.71 -1.03
CA ASP A 100 -12.75 -2.95 -0.23
C ASP A 100 -11.80 -2.85 0.98
N LEU A 101 -10.61 -2.29 0.75
CA LEU A 101 -9.57 -2.12 1.75
C LEU A 101 -10.04 -1.15 2.85
N LEU A 102 -10.44 0.06 2.48
CA LEU A 102 -10.83 1.09 3.44
C LEU A 102 -12.16 0.79 4.16
N GLU A 103 -13.12 0.16 3.49
CA GLU A 103 -14.37 -0.24 4.13
C GLU A 103 -14.18 -1.36 5.17
N GLY A 104 -13.03 -2.05 5.16
CA GLY A 104 -12.74 -3.18 6.03
C GLY A 104 -13.73 -4.34 5.83
N ASN A 105 -14.43 -4.35 4.68
CA ASN A 105 -15.47 -5.29 4.36
C ASN A 105 -15.30 -5.73 2.91
N PHE A 106 -15.11 -7.03 2.70
CA PHE A 106 -15.11 -7.59 1.35
C PHE A 106 -15.97 -8.85 1.28
N GLU A 107 -16.38 -9.20 0.06
CA GLU A 107 -17.15 -10.42 -0.21
C GLU A 107 -16.22 -11.58 -0.59
N GLY A 108 -16.25 -12.65 0.20
CA GLY A 108 -15.37 -13.79 0.01
C GLY A 108 -15.59 -14.86 1.06
N ILE A 109 -14.54 -15.65 1.32
CA ILE A 109 -14.60 -16.74 2.31
C ILE A 109 -13.87 -16.42 3.62
N GLY A 110 -13.04 -15.37 3.67
CA GLY A 110 -12.39 -14.92 4.91
C GLY A 110 -11.18 -15.75 5.31
N ILE A 111 -10.19 -15.81 4.42
CA ILE A 111 -8.92 -16.50 4.67
C ILE A 111 -7.74 -15.64 4.20
N GLU A 112 -6.60 -15.83 4.85
CA GLU A 112 -5.31 -15.49 4.27
C GLU A 112 -4.60 -16.76 3.86
N TYR A 113 -3.79 -16.65 2.82
CA TYR A 113 -3.04 -17.78 2.30
C TYR A 113 -1.65 -17.37 1.82
N TYR A 114 -0.78 -18.37 1.80
CA TYR A 114 0.55 -18.29 1.26
C TYR A 114 0.75 -19.40 0.22
N ILE A 115 1.44 -19.11 -0.89
CA ILE A 115 1.75 -20.12 -1.90
C ILE A 115 3.07 -20.78 -1.51
N LEU A 116 3.00 -21.96 -0.87
CA LEU A 116 4.16 -22.75 -0.48
C LEU A 116 4.30 -23.94 -1.42
N LYS A 117 5.44 -24.06 -2.11
CA LYS A 117 5.72 -25.17 -3.06
C LYS A 117 4.55 -25.38 -4.05
N ASP A 118 4.11 -24.30 -4.67
CA ASP A 118 2.98 -24.26 -5.62
C ASP A 118 1.65 -24.76 -5.07
N THR A 119 1.45 -24.69 -3.75
CA THR A 119 0.21 -25.06 -3.08
C THR A 119 -0.24 -23.93 -2.18
N LEU A 120 -1.54 -23.62 -2.21
CA LEU A 120 -2.15 -22.64 -1.35
C LEU A 120 -2.22 -23.19 0.08
N LEU A 121 -1.38 -22.67 0.96
CA LEU A 121 -1.41 -22.92 2.40
C LEU A 121 -2.26 -21.85 3.07
N VAL A 122 -3.26 -22.27 3.85
CA VAL A 122 -4.06 -21.36 4.67
C VAL A 122 -3.21 -20.89 5.85
N THR A 123 -2.98 -19.58 5.95
CA THR A 123 -2.15 -18.95 7.00
C THR A 123 -2.97 -18.17 8.02
N ASN A 124 -4.22 -17.86 7.72
CA ASN A 124 -5.18 -17.30 8.68
C ASN A 124 -6.60 -17.67 8.23
N VAL A 125 -7.50 -17.85 9.19
CA VAL A 125 -8.94 -18.02 8.93
C VAL A 125 -9.66 -17.01 9.81
N ILE A 126 -10.40 -16.09 9.19
CA ILE A 126 -11.13 -15.07 9.93
C ILE A 126 -12.16 -15.74 10.82
N LYS A 127 -12.05 -15.47 12.13
CA LYS A 127 -12.94 -16.01 13.14
C LYS A 127 -14.39 -15.65 12.80
N ASP A 128 -15.30 -16.61 12.99
CA ASP A 128 -16.73 -16.49 12.67
C ASP A 128 -17.03 -16.18 11.18
N GLY A 129 -16.01 -16.17 10.32
CA GLY A 129 -16.12 -15.96 8.88
C GLY A 129 -16.59 -17.20 8.12
N PRO A 130 -16.93 -17.06 6.82
CA PRO A 130 -17.50 -18.17 6.04
C PRO A 130 -16.63 -19.43 5.96
N ALA A 131 -15.31 -19.28 5.83
CA ALA A 131 -14.38 -20.40 5.80
C ALA A 131 -14.27 -21.11 7.16
N ALA A 132 -14.25 -20.36 8.27
CA ALA A 132 -14.26 -20.93 9.61
C ALA A 132 -15.52 -21.77 9.85
N MET A 133 -16.69 -21.23 9.50
CA MET A 133 -17.97 -21.94 9.60
C MET A 133 -18.04 -23.19 8.72
N ALA A 134 -17.35 -23.17 7.57
CA ALA A 134 -17.24 -24.32 6.68
C ALA A 134 -16.19 -25.36 7.12
N GLY A 135 -15.48 -25.13 8.23
CA GLY A 135 -14.51 -26.06 8.80
C GLY A 135 -13.08 -25.94 8.27
N LEU A 136 -12.76 -24.86 7.55
CA LEU A 136 -11.39 -24.57 7.14
C LEU A 136 -10.54 -24.16 8.35
N LYS A 137 -9.27 -24.60 8.37
CA LYS A 137 -8.36 -24.38 9.51
C LYS A 137 -7.00 -23.85 9.03
N LEU A 138 -6.29 -23.22 9.96
CA LEU A 138 -4.87 -22.86 9.80
C LEU A 138 -4.08 -24.11 9.39
N GLY A 139 -3.22 -23.96 8.37
CA GLY A 139 -2.36 -25.02 7.86
C GLY A 139 -3.01 -25.93 6.82
N ASP A 140 -4.30 -25.75 6.52
CA ASP A 140 -4.96 -26.48 5.43
C ASP A 140 -4.31 -26.14 4.09
N LYS A 141 -4.16 -27.14 3.22
CA LYS A 141 -3.67 -26.97 1.84
C LYS A 141 -4.84 -27.04 0.87
N ILE A 142 -5.09 -25.98 0.12
CA ILE A 142 -6.12 -25.95 -0.92
C ILE A 142 -5.54 -26.59 -2.19
N LEU A 143 -6.11 -27.72 -2.59
CA LEU A 143 -5.69 -28.52 -3.75
C LEU A 143 -6.49 -28.18 -5.00
N LYS A 144 -7.80 -27.96 -4.86
CA LYS A 144 -8.72 -27.56 -5.95
C LYS A 144 -9.66 -26.45 -5.51
N ILE A 145 -10.00 -25.58 -6.46
CA ILE A 145 -11.07 -24.59 -6.34
C ILE A 145 -12.03 -24.81 -7.50
N ASP A 146 -13.26 -25.17 -7.18
CA ASP A 146 -14.26 -25.67 -8.12
C ASP A 146 -13.67 -26.81 -8.97
N THR A 147 -13.65 -26.64 -10.29
CA THR A 147 -13.11 -27.62 -11.23
C THR A 147 -11.59 -27.51 -11.44
N LEU A 148 -10.96 -26.46 -10.92
CA LEU A 148 -9.56 -26.15 -11.19
C LEU A 148 -8.63 -26.73 -10.12
N GLN A 149 -7.65 -27.53 -10.55
CA GLN A 149 -6.51 -27.88 -9.71
C GLN A 149 -5.62 -26.66 -9.53
N VAL A 150 -5.41 -26.26 -8.27
CA VAL A 150 -4.56 -25.12 -7.92
C VAL A 150 -3.19 -25.54 -7.39
N SER A 151 -3.05 -26.75 -6.85
CA SER A 151 -1.74 -27.27 -6.42
C SER A 151 -0.88 -27.78 -7.58
N GLY A 152 0.42 -27.50 -7.56
CA GLY A 152 1.41 -28.04 -8.50
C GLY A 152 1.30 -27.53 -9.94
N ARG A 153 0.64 -26.38 -10.15
CA ARG A 153 0.34 -25.83 -11.48
C ARG A 153 1.02 -24.49 -11.78
N HIS A 154 1.84 -23.96 -10.85
CA HIS A 154 2.48 -22.64 -10.95
C HIS A 154 1.50 -21.52 -11.38
N LEU A 155 0.28 -21.53 -10.84
CA LEU A 155 -0.73 -20.53 -11.18
C LEU A 155 -0.33 -19.16 -10.64
N THR A 156 -0.55 -18.10 -11.43
CA THR A 156 -0.36 -16.73 -10.96
C THR A 156 -1.38 -16.37 -9.89
N ARG A 157 -1.01 -15.47 -8.97
CA ARG A 157 -1.86 -15.01 -7.87
C ARG A 157 -3.22 -14.51 -8.36
N ASP A 158 -3.24 -13.77 -9.47
CA ASP A 158 -4.47 -13.17 -10.02
C ASP A 158 -5.48 -14.22 -10.50
N LYS A 159 -4.99 -15.35 -11.03
CA LYS A 159 -5.84 -16.49 -11.43
C LYS A 159 -6.51 -17.19 -10.24
N MET A 160 -6.01 -16.95 -9.02
CA MET A 160 -6.51 -17.57 -7.79
C MET A 160 -7.43 -16.64 -6.98
N ILE A 161 -7.10 -15.34 -6.85
CA ILE A 161 -7.90 -14.37 -6.08
C ILE A 161 -9.35 -14.31 -6.59
N GLY A 162 -9.54 -14.19 -7.91
CA GLY A 162 -10.85 -14.06 -8.53
C GLY A 162 -11.76 -15.30 -8.38
N ARG A 163 -11.21 -16.43 -7.90
CA ARG A 163 -11.98 -17.66 -7.64
C ARG A 163 -12.35 -17.82 -6.18
N ILE A 164 -11.57 -17.25 -5.27
CA ILE A 164 -11.86 -17.29 -3.83
C ILE A 164 -12.82 -16.15 -3.47
N LYS A 165 -12.56 -14.93 -3.95
CA LYS A 165 -13.49 -13.81 -3.86
C LYS A 165 -14.67 -13.99 -4.81
N GLY A 166 -15.79 -13.36 -4.50
CA GLY A 166 -16.98 -13.42 -5.33
C GLY A 166 -18.22 -12.97 -4.57
N LYS A 167 -19.31 -12.74 -5.32
CA LYS A 167 -20.55 -12.16 -4.79
C LYS A 167 -21.08 -12.94 -3.59
N LYS A 168 -21.50 -12.22 -2.55
CA LYS A 168 -22.16 -12.79 -1.37
C LYS A 168 -23.29 -13.73 -1.77
N GLY A 169 -23.39 -14.86 -1.07
CA GLY A 169 -24.40 -15.88 -1.28
C GLY A 169 -24.04 -16.93 -2.32
N THR A 170 -23.08 -16.66 -3.21
CA THR A 170 -22.55 -17.68 -4.14
C THR A 170 -21.69 -18.69 -3.40
N ALA A 171 -21.61 -19.92 -3.92
CA ALA A 171 -20.77 -20.97 -3.33
C ALA A 171 -19.43 -21.08 -4.06
N VAL A 172 -18.43 -21.60 -3.36
CA VAL A 172 -17.17 -22.10 -3.91
C VAL A 172 -16.89 -23.47 -3.34
N GLN A 173 -16.51 -24.42 -4.19
CA GLN A 173 -16.10 -25.74 -3.75
C GLN A 173 -14.59 -25.78 -3.57
N LEU A 174 -14.12 -26.23 -2.41
CA LEU A 174 -12.71 -26.36 -2.10
C LEU A 174 -12.39 -27.82 -1.83
N VAL A 175 -11.42 -28.38 -2.55
CA VAL A 175 -10.80 -29.65 -2.13
C VAL A 175 -9.55 -29.30 -1.35
N ILE A 176 -9.55 -29.63 -0.07
CA ILE A 176 -8.49 -29.27 0.87
C ILE A 176 -7.82 -30.51 1.46
N LEU A 177 -6.61 -30.36 1.95
CA LEU A 177 -5.95 -31.34 2.78
C LEU A 177 -5.64 -30.70 4.13
N HIS A 178 -6.26 -31.23 5.19
CA HIS A 178 -5.98 -30.77 6.54
C HIS A 178 -4.52 -31.01 6.93
N ALA A 179 -3.98 -30.13 7.78
CA ALA A 179 -2.64 -30.32 8.34
C ALA A 179 -2.52 -31.69 9.03
N GLY A 180 -1.56 -32.51 8.59
CA GLY A 180 -1.33 -33.86 9.12
C GLY A 180 -2.30 -34.95 8.60
N ALA A 181 -3.31 -34.61 7.80
CA ALA A 181 -4.22 -35.61 7.21
C ALA A 181 -3.63 -36.26 5.95
N VAL A 182 -4.12 -37.46 5.62
CA VAL A 182 -3.73 -38.22 4.42
C VAL A 182 -4.73 -38.02 3.27
N HIS A 183 -6.02 -37.88 3.59
CA HIS A 183 -7.08 -37.82 2.60
C HIS A 183 -7.65 -36.41 2.46
N PRO A 184 -7.82 -35.89 1.23
CA PRO A 184 -8.48 -34.62 1.00
C PRO A 184 -9.96 -34.63 1.38
N VAL A 185 -10.48 -33.46 1.74
CA VAL A 185 -11.89 -33.21 2.07
C VAL A 185 -12.47 -32.18 1.10
N LEU A 186 -13.72 -32.39 0.67
CA LEU A 186 -14.48 -31.42 -0.10
C LEU A 186 -15.27 -30.52 0.85
N LEU A 187 -15.06 -29.21 0.76
CA LEU A 187 -15.81 -28.19 1.49
C LEU A 187 -16.60 -27.32 0.53
N ASN A 188 -17.88 -27.11 0.82
CA ASN A 188 -18.73 -26.14 0.13
C ASN A 188 -18.82 -24.88 0.97
N VAL A 189 -18.13 -23.83 0.56
CA VAL A 189 -18.08 -22.56 1.30
C VAL A 189 -19.00 -21.55 0.63
N LYS A 190 -19.98 -21.05 1.37
CA LYS A 190 -20.87 -19.98 0.90
C LYS A 190 -20.18 -18.64 1.13
N ARG A 191 -19.89 -17.88 0.08
CA ARG A 191 -19.27 -16.55 0.20
C ARG A 191 -20.16 -15.62 1.00
N GLY A 192 -19.54 -14.87 1.89
CA GLY A 192 -20.20 -13.94 2.80
C GLY A 192 -19.42 -12.64 2.92
N ARG A 193 -19.92 -11.73 3.76
CA ARG A 193 -19.14 -10.58 4.19
C ARG A 193 -18.05 -11.05 5.14
N VAL A 194 -16.85 -10.54 4.93
CA VAL A 194 -15.70 -10.73 5.80
C VAL A 194 -15.33 -9.35 6.31
N SER A 195 -15.36 -9.18 7.63
CA SER A 195 -14.88 -7.97 8.27
C SER A 195 -13.46 -8.19 8.74
N VAL A 196 -12.58 -7.24 8.42
CA VAL A 196 -11.19 -7.22 8.88
C VAL A 196 -10.98 -5.90 9.60
N SER A 197 -10.56 -5.96 10.85
CA SER A 197 -10.17 -4.77 11.61
C SER A 197 -8.86 -4.23 11.07
N SER A 198 -8.71 -2.90 11.09
CA SER A 198 -7.43 -2.25 10.78
C SER A 198 -6.48 -2.18 11.98
N ILE A 199 -6.88 -2.75 13.13
CA ILE A 199 -6.04 -2.92 14.31
C ILE A 199 -5.32 -4.27 14.20
N ASP A 200 -4.04 -4.24 13.84
CA ASP A 200 -3.22 -5.45 13.70
C ASP A 200 -2.94 -6.12 15.06
N ALA A 201 -2.78 -5.31 16.11
CA ALA A 201 -2.45 -5.79 17.44
C ALA A 201 -2.91 -4.82 18.54
N ALA A 202 -3.52 -5.36 19.59
CA ALA A 202 -3.83 -4.65 20.83
C ALA A 202 -3.49 -5.55 22.03
N TYR A 203 -2.52 -5.17 22.86
CA TYR A 203 -2.12 -5.96 24.04
C TYR A 203 -1.37 -5.12 25.10
N MET A 204 -1.33 -5.61 26.34
CA MET A 204 -0.48 -5.04 27.39
C MET A 204 0.99 -5.39 27.11
N ILE A 205 1.82 -4.38 26.85
CA ILE A 205 3.26 -4.60 26.58
C ILE A 205 4.07 -4.78 27.85
N ASN A 206 3.57 -4.25 28.96
CA ASN A 206 4.08 -4.48 30.32
C ASN A 206 2.92 -4.32 31.32
N ALA A 207 3.21 -4.14 32.61
CA ALA A 207 2.18 -4.08 33.66
C ALA A 207 1.25 -2.85 33.59
N ASP A 208 1.67 -1.73 32.99
CA ASP A 208 0.91 -0.47 32.98
C ASP A 208 0.77 0.20 31.60
N ALA A 209 1.42 -0.33 30.57
CA ALA A 209 1.37 0.19 29.20
C ALA A 209 0.69 -0.79 28.24
N GLY A 210 -0.26 -0.27 27.46
CA GLY A 210 -0.85 -0.94 26.31
C GLY A 210 -0.11 -0.55 25.04
N TYR A 211 -0.17 -1.44 24.06
CA TYR A 211 0.30 -1.23 22.70
C TYR A 211 -0.86 -1.48 21.75
N ILE A 212 -1.12 -0.53 20.86
CA ILE A 212 -2.08 -0.66 19.76
C ILE A 212 -1.35 -0.32 18.46
N ARG A 213 -1.46 -1.20 17.46
CA ARG A 213 -0.98 -0.95 16.11
C ARG A 213 -2.14 -0.85 15.13
N ILE A 214 -2.08 0.17 14.28
CA ILE A 214 -3.08 0.45 13.26
C ILE A 214 -2.37 0.47 11.91
N SER A 215 -2.69 -0.47 11.02
CA SER A 215 -2.12 -0.56 9.67
C SER A 215 -2.72 0.48 8.71
N GLU A 216 -3.98 0.84 8.91
CA GLU A 216 -4.70 1.84 8.11
C GLU A 216 -5.91 2.43 8.85
N PHE A 217 -6.41 3.57 8.36
CA PHE A 217 -7.65 4.20 8.84
C PHE A 217 -8.84 3.76 7.97
N GLY A 218 -9.36 2.58 8.27
CA GLY A 218 -10.60 2.06 7.68
C GLY A 218 -11.87 2.61 8.34
N ALA A 219 -13.02 2.20 7.83
CA ALA A 219 -14.34 2.73 8.20
C ALA A 219 -14.73 2.51 9.67
N ASN A 220 -14.13 1.53 10.35
CA ASN A 220 -14.44 1.17 11.74
C ASN A 220 -13.27 1.35 12.72
N THR A 221 -12.13 1.92 12.27
CA THR A 221 -10.91 2.01 13.08
C THR A 221 -11.11 2.71 14.42
N ASP A 222 -11.92 3.77 14.45
CA ASP A 222 -12.25 4.51 15.66
C ASP A 222 -13.03 3.67 16.68
N LYS A 223 -13.99 2.86 16.22
CA LYS A 223 -14.77 1.95 17.06
C LYS A 223 -13.92 0.80 17.58
N ASP A 224 -13.14 0.17 16.72
CA ASP A 224 -12.24 -0.92 17.09
C ASP A 224 -11.20 -0.43 18.11
N PHE A 225 -10.75 0.83 17.98
CA PHE A 225 -9.84 1.47 18.92
C PHE A 225 -10.49 1.67 20.29
N VAL A 226 -11.75 2.12 20.35
CA VAL A 226 -12.52 2.24 21.59
C VAL A 226 -12.61 0.91 22.32
N GLU A 227 -12.94 -0.18 21.61
CA GLU A 227 -13.02 -1.52 22.19
C GLU A 227 -11.66 -2.03 22.70
N SER A 228 -10.61 -1.79 21.92
CA SER A 228 -9.23 -2.13 22.29
C SER A 228 -8.79 -1.38 23.56
N VAL A 229 -9.04 -0.06 23.63
CA VAL A 229 -8.69 0.76 24.81
C VAL A 229 -9.47 0.32 26.04
N LYS A 230 -10.77 0.02 25.92
CA LYS A 230 -11.58 -0.51 27.04
C LYS A 230 -11.01 -1.81 27.58
N THR A 231 -10.66 -2.73 26.69
CA THR A 231 -10.06 -4.02 27.04
C THR A 231 -8.72 -3.83 27.76
N LEU A 232 -7.86 -2.96 27.24
CA LEU A 232 -6.56 -2.67 27.85
C LEU A 232 -6.69 -1.95 29.20
N LYS A 233 -7.63 -1.00 29.34
CA LYS A 233 -7.92 -0.33 30.62
C LYS A 233 -8.40 -1.32 31.66
N ALA A 234 -9.28 -2.26 31.29
CA ALA A 234 -9.71 -3.34 32.17
C ALA A 234 -8.54 -4.24 32.60
N ALA A 235 -7.51 -4.38 31.75
CA ALA A 235 -6.27 -5.08 32.08
C ALA A 235 -5.23 -4.23 32.85
N GLY A 236 -5.56 -2.99 33.23
CA GLY A 236 -4.70 -2.13 34.05
C GLY A 236 -3.90 -1.07 33.28
N MET A 237 -4.16 -0.86 31.99
CA MET A 237 -3.48 0.15 31.18
C MET A 237 -3.63 1.57 31.74
N LYS A 238 -2.50 2.26 31.85
CA LYS A 238 -2.38 3.70 32.21
C LYS A 238 -1.61 4.51 31.15
N LYS A 239 -0.85 3.83 30.31
CA LYS A 239 0.01 4.40 29.26
C LYS A 239 -0.30 3.71 27.94
N LEU A 240 -0.22 4.42 26.83
CA LEU A 240 -0.50 3.86 25.50
C LEU A 240 0.65 4.16 24.54
N ILE A 241 1.12 3.11 23.88
CA ILE A 241 1.91 3.22 22.66
C ILE A 241 0.95 3.01 21.49
N LEU A 242 0.79 4.04 20.66
CA LEU A 242 0.02 3.97 19.42
C LEU A 242 0.99 3.91 18.24
N ASP A 243 1.04 2.77 17.55
CA ASP A 243 1.96 2.52 16.46
C ASP A 243 1.28 2.77 15.11
N LEU A 244 1.71 3.84 14.43
CA LEU A 244 1.25 4.27 13.10
C LEU A 244 2.35 4.09 12.04
N ARG A 245 3.41 3.33 12.34
CA ARG A 245 4.49 3.05 11.37
C ARG A 245 3.92 2.23 10.22
N ASP A 246 4.28 2.59 9.00
CA ASP A 246 3.78 1.96 7.77
C ASP A 246 2.27 2.14 7.52
N ASN A 247 1.62 3.06 8.24
CA ASN A 247 0.23 3.42 8.02
C ASN A 247 0.11 4.59 7.03
N GLY A 248 -0.24 4.28 5.78
CA GLY A 248 -0.39 5.24 4.69
C GLY A 248 -1.60 6.19 4.79
N GLY A 249 -2.41 6.06 5.85
CA GLY A 249 -3.58 6.88 6.10
C GLY A 249 -4.89 6.11 5.88
N GLY A 250 -5.87 6.75 5.28
CA GLY A 250 -7.21 6.22 5.08
C GLY A 250 -8.26 7.32 5.25
N TYR A 251 -9.41 6.98 5.81
CA TYR A 251 -10.49 7.95 6.01
C TYR A 251 -10.12 9.00 7.05
N LEU A 252 -10.29 10.28 6.67
CA LEU A 252 -10.12 11.41 7.57
C LEU A 252 -11.05 11.31 8.78
N THR A 253 -12.29 10.88 8.57
CA THR A 253 -13.31 10.72 9.63
C THR A 253 -12.90 9.68 10.67
N ALA A 254 -12.25 8.59 10.26
CA ALA A 254 -11.73 7.59 11.19
C ALA A 254 -10.56 8.15 12.02
N ALA A 255 -9.66 8.94 11.42
CA ALA A 255 -8.58 9.58 12.14
C ALA A 255 -9.05 10.66 13.11
N THR A 256 -10.03 11.50 12.72
CA THR A 256 -10.62 12.50 13.63
C THR A 256 -11.47 11.86 14.72
N GLY A 257 -12.19 10.77 14.40
CA GLY A 257 -12.91 9.95 15.37
C GLY A 257 -11.99 9.33 16.42
N LEU A 258 -10.84 8.78 16.00
CA LEU A 258 -9.81 8.29 16.91
C LEU A 258 -9.15 9.44 17.70
N ALA A 259 -8.82 10.56 17.06
CA ALA A 259 -8.28 11.73 17.74
C ALA A 259 -9.21 12.24 18.84
N ASN A 260 -10.53 12.17 18.64
CA ASN A 260 -11.53 12.49 19.65
C ASN A 260 -11.45 11.58 20.90
N GLN A 261 -10.96 10.35 20.76
CA GLN A 261 -10.78 9.43 21.89
C GLN A 261 -9.60 9.80 22.79
N ILE A 262 -8.67 10.63 22.30
CA ILE A 262 -7.42 10.95 22.98
C ILE A 262 -7.27 12.44 23.30
N LEU A 263 -7.99 13.33 22.61
CA LEU A 263 -7.88 14.78 22.77
C LEU A 263 -8.98 15.34 23.67
N PRO A 264 -8.69 16.37 24.49
CA PRO A 264 -9.71 17.08 25.25
C PRO A 264 -10.74 17.77 24.37
N GLU A 265 -11.92 18.04 24.95
CA GLU A 265 -12.99 18.82 24.33
C GLU A 265 -12.50 20.19 23.82
N ASN A 266 -13.11 20.66 22.73
CA ASN A 266 -12.89 21.97 22.12
C ASN A 266 -11.46 22.20 21.61
N LYS A 267 -10.70 21.12 21.36
CA LYS A 267 -9.41 21.19 20.66
C LYS A 267 -9.58 20.94 19.18
N LEU A 268 -9.06 21.85 18.37
CA LEU A 268 -8.94 21.65 16.93
C LEU A 268 -8.04 20.44 16.67
N ILE A 269 -8.52 19.47 15.89
CA ILE A 269 -7.78 18.28 15.48
C ILE A 269 -7.04 18.60 14.18
N VAL A 270 -7.78 19.11 13.21
CA VAL A 270 -7.32 19.44 11.87
C VAL A 270 -8.33 20.39 11.23
N TYR A 271 -7.89 21.21 10.28
CA TYR A 271 -8.82 21.84 9.36
C TYR A 271 -8.41 21.60 7.91
N THR A 272 -9.39 21.61 7.02
CA THR A 272 -9.20 21.46 5.58
C THR A 272 -9.66 22.71 4.87
N GLU A 273 -8.94 23.14 3.84
CA GLU A 273 -9.33 24.27 2.98
C GLU A 273 -8.73 24.11 1.58
N GLY A 274 -9.43 24.60 0.58
CA GLY A 274 -9.01 24.52 -0.82
C GLY A 274 -9.44 25.74 -1.61
N LYS A 275 -9.09 25.76 -2.89
CA LYS A 275 -9.50 26.86 -3.80
C LYS A 275 -11.01 26.87 -4.01
N HIS A 276 -11.61 25.68 -4.05
CA HIS A 276 -13.04 25.45 -4.27
C HIS A 276 -13.71 24.78 -3.05
N GLU A 277 -12.95 24.54 -2.00
CA GLU A 277 -13.41 23.91 -0.77
C GLU A 277 -13.33 24.91 0.39
N PRO A 278 -14.46 25.27 1.02
CA PRO A 278 -14.43 26.18 2.16
C PRO A 278 -13.68 25.55 3.33
N ARG A 279 -13.18 26.39 4.23
CA ARG A 279 -12.54 25.92 5.45
C ARG A 279 -13.52 25.09 6.28
N THR A 280 -13.11 23.89 6.65
CA THR A 280 -13.86 22.98 7.52
C THR A 280 -12.98 22.59 8.71
N ASP A 281 -13.43 22.89 9.92
CA ASP A 281 -12.72 22.61 11.17
C ASP A 281 -13.26 21.32 11.79
N TYR A 282 -12.34 20.40 12.14
CA TYR A 282 -12.65 19.18 12.85
C TYR A 282 -12.19 19.34 14.30
N ILE A 283 -13.14 19.41 15.22
CA ILE A 283 -12.91 19.73 16.63
C ILE A 283 -13.27 18.52 17.49
N ALA A 284 -12.44 18.23 18.49
CA ALA A 284 -12.72 17.19 19.47
C ALA A 284 -13.92 17.57 20.34
N THR A 285 -14.88 16.65 20.46
CA THR A 285 -16.08 16.76 21.29
C THR A 285 -15.85 16.33 22.73
N GLY A 286 -14.70 15.72 23.04
CA GLY A 286 -14.40 15.15 24.36
C GLY A 286 -15.23 13.89 24.68
N GLY A 287 -15.09 13.42 25.92
CA GLY A 287 -15.63 12.15 26.43
C GLY A 287 -14.85 10.91 25.97
N GLY A 288 -13.62 11.08 25.48
CA GLY A 288 -12.82 10.03 24.88
C GLY A 288 -12.30 8.96 25.86
N GLU A 289 -12.15 7.73 25.39
CA GLU A 289 -11.72 6.61 26.25
C GLU A 289 -10.29 6.74 26.81
N PHE A 290 -9.43 7.54 26.18
CA PHE A 290 -8.03 7.73 26.57
C PHE A 290 -7.61 9.22 26.53
N GLU A 291 -8.48 10.12 26.96
CA GLU A 291 -8.13 11.55 27.12
C GLU A 291 -6.98 11.76 28.12
N ASN A 292 -6.91 10.90 29.13
CA ASN A 292 -5.93 10.96 30.21
C ASN A 292 -4.96 9.77 30.13
N GLY A 293 -3.73 9.99 30.59
CA GLY A 293 -2.65 8.99 30.57
C GLY A 293 -1.50 9.36 29.63
N LYS A 294 -0.36 8.71 29.78
CA LYS A 294 0.81 8.97 28.92
C LYS A 294 0.59 8.33 27.55
N LEU A 295 0.90 9.08 26.49
CA LEU A 295 0.74 8.66 25.11
C LEU A 295 2.07 8.83 24.37
N ALA A 296 2.52 7.77 23.70
CA ALA A 296 3.58 7.80 22.71
C ALA A 296 3.01 7.35 21.36
N VAL A 297 3.28 8.10 20.30
CA VAL A 297 2.89 7.76 18.92
C VAL A 297 4.14 7.41 18.12
N LEU A 298 4.19 6.21 17.55
CA LEU A 298 5.29 5.77 16.69
C LEU A 298 4.99 6.10 15.24
N ILE A 299 5.94 6.74 14.56
CA ILE A 299 5.84 7.10 13.13
C ILE A 299 7.12 6.74 12.37
N ASN A 300 6.98 6.55 11.06
CA ASN A 300 8.12 6.40 10.14
C ASN A 300 7.82 7.09 8.80
N GLU A 301 8.77 7.01 7.86
CA GLU A 301 8.71 7.56 6.51
C GLU A 301 7.48 7.13 5.69
N ASN A 302 6.82 6.02 6.08
CA ASN A 302 5.62 5.49 5.45
C ASN A 302 4.32 5.93 6.14
N THR A 303 4.40 6.56 7.32
CA THR A 303 3.25 7.18 7.98
C THR A 303 2.76 8.36 7.16
N ALA A 304 1.53 8.33 6.65
CA ALA A 304 1.03 9.35 5.73
C ALA A 304 -0.43 9.77 6.00
N SER A 305 -0.82 10.95 5.50
CA SER A 305 -2.21 11.41 5.40
C SER A 305 -2.96 11.36 6.74
N ALA A 306 -4.03 10.57 6.87
CA ALA A 306 -4.84 10.46 8.09
C ALA A 306 -4.00 10.13 9.35
N SER A 307 -2.92 9.35 9.21
CA SER A 307 -1.97 9.08 10.29
C SER A 307 -1.19 10.31 10.72
N GLU A 308 -0.85 11.18 9.77
CA GLU A 308 -0.15 12.44 10.03
C GLU A 308 -1.09 13.51 10.60
N ILE A 309 -2.38 13.46 10.27
CA ILE A 309 -3.41 14.26 10.94
C ILE A 309 -3.42 13.94 12.44
N LEU A 310 -3.51 12.66 12.78
CA LEU A 310 -3.53 12.21 14.18
C LEU A 310 -2.21 12.56 14.90
N ALA A 311 -1.06 12.20 14.30
CA ALA A 311 0.25 12.50 14.88
C ALA A 311 0.49 14.02 15.03
N GLY A 312 0.09 14.81 14.02
CA GLY A 312 0.18 16.26 14.04
C GLY A 312 -0.69 16.89 15.13
N ALA A 313 -1.93 16.42 15.30
CA ALA A 313 -2.81 16.89 16.36
C ALA A 313 -2.26 16.57 17.76
N VAL A 314 -1.77 15.34 17.95
CA VAL A 314 -1.11 14.93 19.20
C VAL A 314 0.12 15.78 19.51
N GLN A 315 0.93 16.07 18.49
CA GLN A 315 2.16 16.84 18.63
C GLN A 315 1.91 18.32 18.93
N ASP A 316 1.02 18.95 18.15
CA ASP A 316 0.74 20.39 18.22
C ASP A 316 0.05 20.78 19.53
N LEU A 317 -0.78 19.88 20.05
CA LEU A 317 -1.54 20.07 21.29
C LEU A 317 -0.81 19.56 22.53
N ASP A 318 0.46 19.14 22.40
CA ASP A 318 1.28 18.57 23.48
C ASP A 318 0.60 17.40 24.21
N ARG A 319 -0.25 16.63 23.51
CA ARG A 319 -1.00 15.52 24.12
C ARG A 319 -0.10 14.31 24.37
N GLY A 320 0.89 14.09 23.53
CA GLY A 320 1.75 12.91 23.59
C GLY A 320 3.07 13.15 22.86
N ILE A 321 3.99 12.19 23.00
CA ILE A 321 5.31 12.26 22.39
C ILE A 321 5.33 11.51 21.05
N ILE A 322 5.89 12.14 20.02
CA ILE A 322 6.08 11.51 18.71
C ILE A 322 7.48 10.90 18.63
N ILE A 323 7.58 9.61 18.32
CA ILE A 323 8.84 8.86 18.31
C ILE A 323 9.02 8.16 16.98
N GLY A 324 10.23 8.21 16.42
CA GLY A 324 10.60 7.44 15.25
C GLY A 324 11.33 8.27 14.20
N ARG A 325 10.80 8.32 12.97
CA ARG A 325 11.40 9.09 11.85
C ARG A 325 10.37 10.00 11.23
N ARG A 326 10.83 11.02 10.50
CA ARG A 326 9.96 11.99 9.82
C ARG A 326 8.97 11.26 8.91
N SER A 327 7.69 11.61 9.03
CA SER A 327 6.61 10.99 8.26
C SER A 327 6.66 11.35 6.77
N PHE A 328 5.72 10.82 5.99
CA PHE A 328 5.75 10.92 4.52
C PHE A 328 5.58 12.35 3.99
N GLY A 329 4.76 13.18 4.64
CA GLY A 329 4.45 14.55 4.22
C GLY A 329 3.33 14.65 3.18
N LYS A 330 2.22 13.93 3.35
CA LYS A 330 1.02 14.05 2.50
C LYS A 330 -0.03 14.89 3.23
N GLY A 331 0.03 16.21 3.03
CA GLY A 331 -0.88 17.25 3.53
C GLY A 331 -2.07 17.56 2.60
N LEU A 332 -2.50 16.61 1.78
CA LEU A 332 -3.54 16.79 0.76
C LEU A 332 -4.79 15.96 1.08
N VAL A 333 -5.95 16.52 0.75
CA VAL A 333 -7.25 15.85 0.82
C VAL A 333 -7.67 15.48 -0.59
N GLN A 334 -8.00 14.21 -0.78
CA GLN A 334 -8.48 13.69 -2.05
C GLN A 334 -9.94 13.31 -1.93
N GLU A 335 -10.69 13.56 -2.98
CA GLU A 335 -12.03 13.06 -3.17
C GLU A 335 -12.04 12.08 -4.35
N GLN A 336 -12.84 11.02 -4.23
CA GLN A 336 -13.02 10.02 -5.26
C GLN A 336 -14.30 10.32 -6.04
N PHE A 337 -14.15 10.52 -7.34
CA PHE A 337 -15.23 10.75 -8.30
C PHE A 337 -15.45 9.48 -9.11
N PRO A 338 -16.47 8.66 -8.78
CA PRO A 338 -16.73 7.43 -9.51
C PRO A 338 -17.27 7.72 -10.92
N PHE A 339 -16.85 6.90 -11.88
CA PHE A 339 -17.41 6.85 -13.22
C PHE A 339 -18.43 5.72 -13.33
N GLY A 340 -19.36 5.83 -14.28
CA GLY A 340 -20.46 4.86 -14.45
C GLY A 340 -20.02 3.45 -14.88
N ASP A 341 -18.77 3.28 -15.29
CA ASP A 341 -18.15 2.01 -15.67
C ASP A 341 -17.45 1.29 -14.50
N GLY A 342 -17.52 1.86 -13.29
CA GLY A 342 -16.87 1.35 -12.08
C GLY A 342 -15.43 1.81 -11.89
N SER A 343 -14.87 2.59 -12.83
CA SER A 343 -13.60 3.31 -12.62
C SER A 343 -13.82 4.54 -11.74
N ALA A 344 -12.76 5.19 -11.29
CA ALA A 344 -12.87 6.42 -10.50
C ALA A 344 -11.69 7.38 -10.72
N LEU A 345 -11.90 8.67 -10.52
CA LEU A 345 -10.85 9.67 -10.43
C LEU A 345 -10.63 10.03 -8.95
N ASN A 346 -9.42 9.80 -8.43
CA ASN A 346 -9.02 10.38 -7.15
C ASN A 346 -8.38 11.74 -7.42
N LEU A 347 -9.01 12.83 -6.99
CA LEU A 347 -8.56 14.19 -7.25
C LEU A 347 -8.26 14.92 -5.94
N THR A 348 -7.13 15.63 -5.89
CA THR A 348 -6.83 16.52 -4.77
C THR A 348 -7.70 17.77 -4.82
N ILE A 349 -8.55 17.95 -3.82
CA ILE A 349 -9.51 19.07 -3.75
C ILE A 349 -9.13 20.12 -2.70
N ALA A 350 -8.39 19.72 -1.65
CA ALA A 350 -8.04 20.59 -0.54
C ALA A 350 -6.67 20.23 0.05
N ARG A 351 -6.17 21.12 0.91
CA ARG A 351 -5.06 20.85 1.83
C ARG A 351 -5.63 20.72 3.23
N TYR A 352 -4.93 19.97 4.08
CA TYR A 352 -5.21 19.98 5.51
C TYR A 352 -4.05 20.60 6.29
N TYR A 353 -4.39 21.11 7.46
CA TYR A 353 -3.50 21.81 8.34
C TYR A 353 -3.71 21.34 9.77
N THR A 354 -2.58 21.14 10.45
CA THR A 354 -2.52 20.78 11.87
C THR A 354 -3.04 21.92 12.76
N PRO A 355 -3.28 21.68 14.07
CA PRO A 355 -3.88 22.68 14.96
C PRO A 355 -3.14 24.02 15.04
N LEU A 356 -1.81 24.03 14.88
CA LEU A 356 -1.01 25.27 14.83
C LEU A 356 -1.02 25.94 13.44
N GLY A 357 -1.76 25.41 12.47
CA GLY A 357 -1.83 25.90 11.10
C GLY A 357 -0.67 25.43 10.22
N ARG A 358 0.05 24.37 10.61
CA ARG A 358 1.17 23.86 9.81
C ARG A 358 0.64 23.08 8.61
N SER A 359 1.04 23.48 7.41
CA SER A 359 0.94 22.64 6.21
C SER A 359 2.12 21.67 6.19
N ILE A 360 1.85 20.38 6.37
CA ILE A 360 2.91 19.36 6.41
C ILE A 360 3.24 18.80 5.03
N GLN A 361 2.56 19.27 3.98
CA GLN A 361 2.74 18.78 2.62
C GLN A 361 4.19 18.97 2.16
N LYS A 362 4.86 17.86 1.82
CA LYS A 362 6.19 17.91 1.21
C LYS A 362 6.10 18.46 -0.21
N SER A 363 7.12 19.20 -0.62
CA SER A 363 7.15 19.86 -1.93
C SER A 363 7.19 18.84 -3.07
N TYR A 364 6.33 19.04 -4.07
CA TYR A 364 6.36 18.33 -5.36
C TYR A 364 6.79 19.25 -6.53
N LYS A 365 7.36 20.43 -6.23
CA LYS A 365 7.82 21.40 -7.25
C LYS A 365 8.92 20.86 -8.17
N LYS A 366 9.67 19.86 -7.72
CA LYS A 366 10.71 19.17 -8.52
C LYS A 366 10.12 18.12 -9.48
N GLY A 367 8.79 18.00 -9.55
CA GLY A 367 8.09 17.04 -10.40
C GLY A 367 7.85 15.69 -9.74
N TYR A 368 7.04 14.88 -10.42
CA TYR A 368 6.57 13.57 -9.95
C TYR A 368 7.72 12.61 -9.60
N THR A 369 8.71 12.45 -10.50
CA THR A 369 9.84 11.53 -10.29
C THR A 369 10.65 11.87 -9.03
N ALA A 370 10.96 13.15 -8.82
CA ALA A 370 11.67 13.59 -7.61
C ALA A 370 10.84 13.39 -6.34
N TYR A 371 9.50 13.48 -6.44
CA TYR A 371 8.61 13.21 -5.32
C TYR A 371 8.59 11.72 -4.92
N GLN A 372 8.58 10.82 -5.92
CA GLN A 372 8.60 9.36 -5.70
C GLN A 372 9.94 8.89 -5.13
N ASN A 373 11.05 9.44 -5.61
CA ASN A 373 12.40 9.04 -5.19
C ASN A 373 12.84 9.67 -3.85
N GLU A 374 12.03 10.54 -3.25
CA GLU A 374 12.45 11.31 -2.06
C GLU A 374 12.78 10.42 -0.86
N ILE A 375 12.12 9.26 -0.69
CA ILE A 375 12.46 8.32 0.39
C ILE A 375 13.84 7.67 0.14
N ASP A 376 14.14 7.31 -1.10
CA ASP A 376 15.45 6.78 -1.48
C ASP A 376 16.54 7.85 -1.28
N ASP A 377 16.26 9.11 -1.62
CA ASP A 377 17.17 10.22 -1.38
C ASP A 377 17.47 10.39 0.11
N ARG A 378 16.45 10.31 0.98
CA ARG A 378 16.60 10.36 2.46
C ARG A 378 17.35 9.16 3.03
N TYR A 379 17.25 8.00 2.39
CA TYR A 379 18.04 6.85 2.76
C TYR A 379 19.51 7.08 2.39
N ASN A 380 19.77 7.54 1.16
CA ASN A 380 21.11 7.75 0.62
C ASN A 380 21.86 8.91 1.28
N ASP A 381 21.16 9.94 1.76
CA ASP A 381 21.77 11.09 2.46
C ASP A 381 21.95 10.87 3.98
N GLY A 382 21.47 9.73 4.50
CA GLY A 382 21.62 9.32 5.89
C GLY A 382 20.52 9.80 6.84
N GLU A 383 19.49 10.52 6.38
CA GLU A 383 18.36 10.97 7.22
C GLU A 383 17.68 9.79 7.92
N LEU A 384 17.59 8.62 7.26
CA LEU A 384 16.96 7.44 7.85
C LEU A 384 17.92 6.62 8.74
N THR A 385 19.23 6.68 8.54
CA THR A 385 20.18 5.68 9.08
C THR A 385 21.20 6.20 10.09
N ASP A 386 21.52 7.50 10.13
CA ASP A 386 22.59 8.03 10.98
C ASP A 386 22.08 9.00 12.05
N LYS A 387 21.76 10.22 11.62
CA LYS A 387 21.24 11.31 12.43
C LYS A 387 20.16 12.00 11.60
N PRO A 388 19.19 12.68 12.23
CA PRO A 388 18.27 13.51 11.46
C PRO A 388 19.14 14.49 10.70
N VAL A 389 19.15 14.38 9.36
CA VAL A 389 19.81 15.37 8.51
C VAL A 389 19.05 16.65 8.81
N ALA A 390 19.67 17.52 9.60
CA ALA A 390 19.15 18.85 9.85
C ALA A 390 19.02 19.48 8.47
N SER A 391 17.82 19.42 7.90
CA SER A 391 17.65 19.80 6.49
C SER A 391 18.17 21.23 6.40
N LYS A 392 19.13 21.44 5.49
CA LYS A 392 19.83 22.71 5.22
C LYS A 392 19.10 23.90 5.84
N ASP A 393 19.56 24.26 7.05
CA ASP A 393 18.90 25.06 8.10
C ASP A 393 18.38 26.44 7.64
N SER A 394 18.87 26.94 6.51
CA SER A 394 18.47 28.24 5.94
C SER A 394 17.03 28.28 5.39
N LEU A 395 16.44 27.16 5.01
CA LEU A 395 15.07 27.11 4.46
C LEU A 395 13.99 26.79 5.52
N ARG A 396 14.37 26.31 6.71
CA ARG A 396 13.43 25.91 7.77
C ARG A 396 12.98 27.04 8.70
N ARG A 397 13.73 28.15 8.79
CA ARG A 397 13.42 29.23 9.75
C ARG A 397 12.01 29.82 9.58
N ASN A 398 11.51 29.88 8.35
CA ASN A 398 10.18 30.42 8.04
C ASN A 398 9.05 29.38 8.16
N LEU A 399 9.37 28.16 8.61
CA LEU A 399 8.44 27.04 8.75
C LEU A 399 8.36 26.53 10.19
N ALA A 400 8.96 27.23 11.14
CA ALA A 400 8.95 26.88 12.56
C ALA A 400 7.70 27.42 13.26
N PHE A 401 7.09 26.57 14.08
CA PHE A 401 5.97 26.88 14.96
C PHE A 401 6.36 26.49 16.39
N THR A 402 5.57 26.95 17.35
CA THR A 402 5.81 26.67 18.77
C THR A 402 4.52 26.15 19.39
N THR A 403 4.62 24.96 19.99
CA THR A 403 3.54 24.31 20.74
C THR A 403 3.26 25.06 22.04
N GLY A 404 2.17 24.72 22.72
CA GLY A 404 1.81 25.33 24.02
C GLY A 404 2.89 25.13 25.09
N SER A 405 3.61 24.00 25.03
CA SER A 405 4.73 23.67 25.91
C SER A 405 6.05 24.36 25.57
N GLY A 406 6.12 25.10 24.45
CA GLY A 406 7.34 25.76 23.97
C GLY A 406 8.20 24.91 23.05
N LYS A 407 7.82 23.67 22.71
CA LYS A 407 8.53 22.82 21.74
C LYS A 407 8.44 23.42 20.33
N LYS A 408 9.59 23.48 19.63
CA LYS A 408 9.64 23.87 18.21
C LYS A 408 9.20 22.70 17.33
N VAL A 409 8.31 22.99 16.38
CA VAL A 409 7.82 22.03 15.37
C VAL A 409 7.81 22.68 14.00
N PHE A 410 7.79 21.89 12.92
CA PHE A 410 8.04 22.40 11.57
C PHE A 410 6.94 22.02 10.56
N ALA A 411 6.75 22.88 9.56
CA ALA A 411 5.93 22.64 8.38
C ALA A 411 6.77 22.14 7.17
N GLY A 412 6.09 21.68 6.10
CA GLY A 412 6.68 21.51 4.76
C GLY A 412 7.38 20.19 4.45
N GLY A 413 7.22 19.14 5.26
CA GLY A 413 7.91 17.87 5.03
C GLY A 413 7.43 16.67 5.86
N GLY A 414 6.18 16.67 6.31
CA GLY A 414 5.66 15.70 7.28
C GLY A 414 5.81 16.14 8.74
N ILE A 415 5.43 15.24 9.64
CA ILE A 415 5.62 15.31 11.07
C ILE A 415 7.05 14.86 11.39
N GLU A 416 7.83 15.77 11.97
CA GLU A 416 9.13 15.42 12.53
C GLU A 416 8.94 14.82 13.94
N PRO A 417 9.62 13.72 14.28
CA PRO A 417 9.47 13.12 15.59
C PRO A 417 10.11 14.00 16.67
N ASP A 418 9.54 13.96 17.87
CA ASP A 418 10.12 14.60 19.05
C ASP A 418 11.38 13.85 19.50
N ILE A 419 11.37 12.52 19.37
CA ILE A 419 12.54 11.66 19.56
C ILE A 419 12.80 10.89 18.28
N TYR A 420 13.92 11.23 17.64
CA TYR A 420 14.40 10.52 16.48
C TYR A 420 15.00 9.16 16.86
N VAL A 421 14.58 8.12 16.15
CA VAL A 421 15.14 6.77 16.23
C VAL A 421 15.52 6.31 14.83
N LYS A 422 16.83 6.14 14.59
CA LYS A 422 17.36 5.70 13.31
C LYS A 422 16.84 4.32 12.90
N MET A 423 16.81 4.10 11.60
CA MET A 423 16.61 2.78 11.00
C MET A 423 17.79 1.88 11.35
N ASP A 424 17.51 0.69 11.88
CA ASP A 424 18.54 -0.31 12.11
C ASP A 424 18.80 -1.09 10.83
N THR A 425 19.96 -0.82 10.22
CA THR A 425 20.44 -1.51 9.02
C THR A 425 21.42 -2.64 9.35
N THR A 426 21.63 -2.95 10.63
CA THR A 426 22.56 -3.98 11.07
C THR A 426 22.12 -5.35 10.54
N GLY A 427 23.02 -6.02 9.81
CA GLY A 427 22.75 -7.33 9.20
C GLY A 427 21.94 -7.27 7.90
N MET A 428 21.48 -6.09 7.47
CA MET A 428 20.80 -5.89 6.19
C MET A 428 21.82 -5.88 5.04
N ASN A 429 22.15 -7.06 4.52
CA ASN A 429 23.12 -7.24 3.44
C ASN A 429 22.54 -7.99 2.24
N LYS A 430 23.33 -8.12 1.16
CA LYS A 430 22.88 -8.74 -0.10
C LYS A 430 22.33 -10.15 0.08
N LEU A 431 22.94 -10.96 0.94
CA LEU A 431 22.42 -12.28 1.27
C LEU A 431 21.04 -12.16 1.92
N TYR A 432 20.90 -11.35 2.97
CA TYR A 432 19.61 -11.14 3.63
C TYR A 432 18.52 -10.65 2.67
N SER A 433 18.81 -9.64 1.85
CA SER A 433 17.89 -9.16 0.81
C SER A 433 17.50 -10.27 -0.17
N SER A 434 18.45 -11.13 -0.58
CA SER A 434 18.17 -12.30 -1.43
C SER A 434 17.23 -13.29 -0.74
N LEU A 435 17.39 -13.53 0.57
CA LEU A 435 16.51 -14.39 1.36
C LEU A 435 15.08 -13.83 1.43
N LEU A 436 14.92 -12.51 1.58
CA LEU A 436 13.61 -11.85 1.58
C LEU A 436 12.94 -11.91 0.20
N THR A 437 13.64 -11.47 -0.85
CA THR A 437 13.08 -11.43 -2.22
C THR A 437 12.70 -12.82 -2.73
N LYS A 438 13.49 -13.84 -2.37
CA LYS A 438 13.19 -15.25 -2.67
C LYS A 438 12.29 -15.93 -1.64
N LYS A 439 11.76 -15.16 -0.67
CA LYS A 439 10.82 -15.58 0.38
C LYS A 439 11.29 -16.77 1.23
N VAL A 440 12.60 -16.95 1.36
CA VAL A 440 13.21 -18.12 2.03
C VAL A 440 12.84 -18.17 3.51
N LEU A 441 12.73 -17.03 4.18
CA LEU A 441 12.34 -16.97 5.60
C LEU A 441 10.91 -17.49 5.80
N PHE A 442 9.96 -16.97 5.03
CA PHE A 442 8.56 -17.42 5.05
C PHE A 442 8.43 -18.91 4.71
N ASP A 443 9.06 -19.32 3.61
CA ASP A 443 9.08 -20.71 3.17
C ASP A 443 9.61 -21.63 4.27
N TYR A 444 10.74 -21.28 4.90
CA TYR A 444 11.33 -22.10 5.96
C TYR A 444 10.44 -22.16 7.20
N VAL A 445 9.83 -21.04 7.60
CA VAL A 445 8.92 -21.02 8.76
C VAL A 445 7.73 -21.92 8.49
N PHE A 446 7.05 -21.77 7.36
CA PHE A 446 5.81 -22.50 7.08
C PHE A 446 6.03 -23.97 6.72
N ASP A 447 7.16 -24.30 6.09
CA ASP A 447 7.50 -25.67 5.71
C ASP A 447 8.06 -26.46 6.90
N ILE A 448 8.91 -25.84 7.71
CA ILE A 448 9.72 -26.52 8.72
C ILE A 448 9.31 -26.13 10.14
N LEU A 449 9.42 -24.85 10.52
CA LEU A 449 9.26 -24.45 11.93
C LEU A 449 7.82 -24.56 12.44
N ALA A 450 6.84 -24.26 11.59
CA ALA A 450 5.42 -24.33 11.89
C ALA A 450 4.94 -25.73 12.30
N ASN A 451 5.65 -26.78 11.88
CA ASN A 451 5.36 -28.16 12.27
C ASN A 451 6.15 -28.61 13.52
N ARG A 452 7.22 -27.90 13.89
CA ARG A 452 8.05 -28.21 15.06
C ARG A 452 7.51 -27.59 16.34
N TYR A 453 6.86 -26.44 16.22
CA TYR A 453 6.33 -25.68 17.33
C TYR A 453 4.80 -25.62 17.28
N ASN A 454 4.18 -25.28 18.41
CA ASN A 454 2.75 -25.09 18.52
C ASN A 454 2.42 -23.79 19.25
N ALA A 455 1.19 -23.33 19.10
CA ALA A 455 0.72 -22.05 19.66
C ALA A 455 0.92 -21.95 21.18
N ALA A 456 0.52 -22.99 21.94
CA ALA A 456 0.60 -22.98 23.40
C ALA A 456 2.03 -22.84 23.91
N TYR A 457 2.98 -23.57 23.31
CA TYR A 457 4.41 -23.45 23.66
C TYR A 457 4.94 -22.05 23.37
N LEU A 458 4.63 -21.48 22.20
CA LEU A 458 5.12 -20.15 21.81
C LEU A 458 4.55 -19.05 22.69
N GLU A 459 3.26 -19.12 23.03
CA GLU A 459 2.60 -18.14 23.90
C GLU A 459 3.23 -18.12 25.30
N GLN A 460 3.52 -19.28 25.88
CA GLN A 460 4.15 -19.40 27.20
C GLN A 460 5.62 -18.95 27.21
N ASN A 461 6.31 -19.05 26.07
CA ASN A 461 7.75 -18.80 25.97
C ASN A 461 8.08 -17.53 25.16
N LEU A 462 7.15 -16.59 25.01
CA LEU A 462 7.31 -15.42 24.13
C LEU A 462 8.61 -14.64 24.38
N ALA A 463 8.90 -14.33 25.64
CA ALA A 463 10.08 -13.56 26.04
C ALA A 463 11.39 -14.35 25.92
N THR A 464 11.36 -15.67 26.13
CA THR A 464 12.55 -16.53 26.24
C THR A 464 12.84 -17.33 24.97
N PHE A 465 11.88 -17.45 24.06
CA PHE A 465 12.02 -18.22 22.83
C PHE A 465 13.10 -17.62 21.92
N THR A 466 13.96 -18.49 21.41
CA THR A 466 14.97 -18.20 20.39
C THR A 466 15.04 -19.33 19.39
N ILE A 467 15.49 -19.04 18.16
CA ILE A 467 15.76 -20.07 17.16
C ILE A 467 16.91 -20.94 17.66
N SER A 468 16.69 -22.25 17.78
CA SER A 468 17.71 -23.16 18.29
C SER A 468 18.87 -23.30 17.29
N GLU A 469 20.04 -23.73 17.75
CA GLU A 469 21.17 -24.01 16.84
C GLU A 469 20.84 -25.13 15.83
N THR A 470 19.96 -26.07 16.19
CA THR A 470 19.45 -27.09 15.26
C THR A 470 18.57 -26.46 14.18
N ASP A 471 17.62 -25.61 14.57
CA ASP A 471 16.76 -24.88 13.62
C ASP A 471 17.59 -24.00 12.70
N TYR A 472 18.65 -23.37 13.20
CA TYR A 472 19.51 -22.55 12.37
C TYR A 472 20.35 -23.38 11.39
N LYS A 473 20.91 -24.52 11.81
CA LYS A 473 21.63 -25.44 10.91
C LYS A 473 20.73 -25.95 9.79
N ASP A 474 19.48 -26.28 10.10
CA ASP A 474 18.50 -26.72 9.10
C ASP A 474 18.08 -25.57 8.17
N PHE A 475 17.98 -24.35 8.68
CA PHE A 475 17.78 -23.16 7.86
C PHE A 475 18.92 -22.97 6.85
N VAL A 476 20.18 -23.13 7.26
CA VAL A 476 21.33 -23.05 6.35
C VAL A 476 21.26 -24.11 5.25
N LYS A 477 20.90 -25.37 5.60
CA LYS A 477 20.66 -26.43 4.62
C LYS A 477 19.51 -26.08 3.67
N TYR A 478 18.45 -25.45 4.18
CA TYR A 478 17.30 -25.02 3.40
C TYR A 478 17.69 -23.96 2.36
N ILE A 479 18.55 -23.00 2.73
CA ILE A 479 19.11 -22.01 1.80
C ILE A 479 19.91 -22.70 0.69
N GLN A 480 20.77 -23.65 1.06
CA GLN A 480 21.61 -24.41 0.12
C GLN A 480 20.76 -25.20 -0.88
N ALA A 481 19.70 -25.87 -0.42
CA ALA A 481 18.78 -26.62 -1.27
C ALA A 481 18.03 -25.75 -2.29
N LYS A 482 17.89 -24.44 -2.01
CA LYS A 482 17.32 -23.45 -2.95
C LYS A 482 18.35 -22.84 -3.91
N ASN A 483 19.56 -23.40 -3.98
CA ASN A 483 20.66 -22.93 -4.83
C ASN A 483 21.00 -21.44 -4.59
N ILE A 484 20.90 -20.98 -3.34
CA ILE A 484 21.30 -19.63 -2.95
C ILE A 484 22.75 -19.69 -2.44
N VAL A 485 23.60 -18.89 -3.07
CA VAL A 485 25.02 -18.77 -2.67
C VAL A 485 25.09 -18.11 -1.30
N ILE A 486 25.74 -18.79 -0.36
CA ILE A 486 25.96 -18.30 1.00
C ILE A 486 27.37 -17.71 1.09
N ASP A 487 27.45 -16.41 1.33
CA ASP A 487 28.67 -15.76 1.81
C ASP A 487 28.71 -15.89 3.35
N PRO A 488 29.71 -16.58 3.94
CA PRO A 488 29.77 -16.80 5.38
C PRO A 488 29.82 -15.52 6.22
N LYS A 489 30.49 -14.45 5.72
CA LYS A 489 30.58 -13.17 6.43
C LYS A 489 29.23 -12.47 6.44
N GLN A 490 28.53 -12.48 5.30
CA GLN A 490 27.19 -11.91 5.20
C GLN A 490 26.17 -12.70 6.03
N LEU A 491 26.26 -14.03 6.03
CA LEU A 491 25.39 -14.88 6.86
C LEU A 491 25.61 -14.60 8.34
N GLN A 492 26.87 -14.51 8.78
CA GLN A 492 27.20 -14.20 10.18
C GLN A 492 26.69 -12.82 10.57
N ALA A 493 26.87 -11.80 9.72
CA ALA A 493 26.38 -10.45 9.97
C ALA A 493 24.84 -10.38 9.99
N ALA A 494 24.15 -11.15 9.15
CA ALA A 494 22.69 -11.19 9.08
C ALA A 494 22.05 -12.10 10.14
N LYS A 495 22.84 -12.91 10.88
CA LYS A 495 22.31 -13.89 11.85
C LYS A 495 21.31 -13.27 12.84
N PRO A 496 21.56 -12.09 13.47
CA PRO A 496 20.60 -11.52 14.42
C PRO A 496 19.25 -11.16 13.79
N VAL A 497 19.25 -10.50 12.63
CA VAL A 497 18.01 -10.13 11.93
C VAL A 497 17.26 -11.36 11.42
N ILE A 498 17.98 -12.37 10.91
CA ILE A 498 17.40 -13.66 10.51
C ILE A 498 16.70 -14.33 11.70
N TYR A 499 17.34 -14.37 12.89
CA TYR A 499 16.74 -14.97 14.08
C TYR A 499 15.46 -14.25 14.50
N ASN A 500 15.49 -12.92 14.50
CA ASN A 500 14.36 -12.09 14.87
C ASN A 500 13.18 -12.31 13.91
N ASP A 501 13.44 -12.31 12.59
CA ASP A 501 12.40 -12.47 11.58
C ASP A 501 11.82 -13.88 11.55
N LEU A 502 12.66 -14.92 11.68
CA LEU A 502 12.19 -16.30 11.82
C LEU A 502 11.30 -16.45 13.06
N LYS A 503 11.69 -15.84 14.19
CA LYS A 503 10.87 -15.83 15.42
C LYS A 503 9.54 -15.12 15.17
N ALA A 504 9.56 -13.87 14.69
CA ALA A 504 8.36 -13.09 14.48
C ALA A 504 7.39 -13.78 13.51
N LEU A 505 7.89 -14.32 12.39
CA LEU A 505 7.09 -15.07 11.42
C LEU A 505 6.50 -16.36 11.99
N LEU A 506 7.24 -17.08 12.84
CA LEU A 506 6.72 -18.26 13.52
C LEU A 506 5.59 -17.90 14.50
N PHE A 507 5.76 -16.82 15.25
CA PHE A 507 4.71 -16.30 16.12
C PHE A 507 3.51 -15.82 15.32
N LYS A 508 3.72 -15.18 14.16
CA LYS A 508 2.65 -14.81 13.23
C LYS A 508 1.83 -16.02 12.81
N TYR A 509 2.50 -17.09 12.40
CA TYR A 509 1.82 -18.28 11.90
C TYR A 509 0.90 -18.90 12.96
N HIS A 510 1.34 -19.00 14.22
CA HIS A 510 0.58 -19.69 15.27
C HIS A 510 -0.36 -18.78 16.08
N LEU A 511 -0.03 -17.50 16.22
CA LEU A 511 -0.68 -16.56 17.14
C LEU A 511 -1.22 -15.30 16.44
N GLY A 512 -1.20 -15.27 15.10
CA GLY A 512 -1.69 -14.15 14.29
C GLY A 512 -0.83 -12.88 14.39
N GLU A 513 -1.37 -11.77 13.89
CA GLU A 513 -0.68 -10.47 13.89
C GLU A 513 -0.32 -9.99 15.30
N ALA A 514 -1.18 -10.22 16.30
CA ALA A 514 -0.86 -9.90 17.69
C ALA A 514 0.39 -10.67 18.18
N GLY A 515 0.54 -11.94 17.81
CA GLY A 515 1.74 -12.73 18.09
C GLY A 515 2.99 -12.19 17.39
N TYR A 516 2.85 -11.80 16.11
CA TYR A 516 3.92 -11.18 15.33
C TYR A 516 4.47 -9.94 16.03
N TYR A 517 3.60 -8.98 16.36
CA TYR A 517 4.01 -7.72 16.98
C TYR A 517 4.52 -7.91 18.41
N LYS A 518 3.94 -8.82 19.22
CA LYS A 518 4.50 -9.15 20.53
C LYS A 518 5.94 -9.66 20.43
N ALA A 519 6.23 -10.52 19.46
CA ALA A 519 7.58 -11.06 19.25
C ALA A 519 8.56 -10.00 18.70
N LEU A 520 8.12 -9.21 17.72
CA LEU A 520 8.91 -8.15 17.09
C LEU A 520 9.29 -7.04 18.09
N ASN A 521 8.30 -6.62 18.90
CA ASN A 521 8.43 -5.49 19.81
C ASN A 521 9.37 -5.75 21.01
N LEU A 522 9.80 -6.99 21.24
CA LEU A 522 10.84 -7.31 22.22
C LEU A 522 12.18 -6.66 21.88
N ASN A 523 12.48 -6.52 20.58
CA ASN A 523 13.77 -6.00 20.11
C ASN A 523 13.65 -4.63 19.45
N ASP A 524 12.44 -4.15 19.20
CA ASP A 524 12.17 -2.89 18.54
C ASP A 524 12.68 -1.67 19.35
N SER A 525 13.56 -0.89 18.72
CA SER A 525 14.18 0.28 19.33
C SER A 525 13.21 1.44 19.58
N MET A 526 12.22 1.64 18.70
CA MET A 526 11.21 2.69 18.87
C MET A 526 10.26 2.36 20.02
N VAL A 527 9.86 1.09 20.14
CA VAL A 527 9.01 0.64 21.24
C VAL A 527 9.74 0.75 22.58
N LYS A 528 11.02 0.34 22.64
CA LYS A 528 11.86 0.53 23.84
C LYS A 528 11.99 2.00 24.21
N GLN A 529 12.20 2.87 23.21
CA GLN A 529 12.26 4.31 23.41
C GLN A 529 10.93 4.86 23.94
N ALA A 530 9.79 4.41 23.43
CA ALA A 530 8.46 4.82 23.90
C ALA A 530 8.18 4.41 25.35
N ILE A 531 8.55 3.18 25.73
CA ILE A 531 8.43 2.73 27.12
C ILE A 531 9.27 3.63 28.04
N SER A 532 10.51 3.92 27.66
CA SER A 532 11.42 4.78 28.43
C SER A 532 10.88 6.21 28.57
N SER A 533 10.37 6.80 27.49
CA SER A 533 9.84 8.17 27.47
C SER A 533 8.53 8.39 28.21
N MET A 534 7.88 7.31 28.66
CA MET A 534 6.64 7.35 29.45
C MET A 534 6.83 6.89 30.91
N GLN A 535 8.06 6.64 31.34
CA GLN A 535 8.40 6.49 32.76
C GLN A 535 8.28 7.84 33.46
#